data_AF-A0A1G3AXF6-F1
#
_entry.id   AF-A0A1G3AXF6-F1
#
_cell.length_a   1.000
_cell.length_b   1.000
_cell.length_c   1.000
_cell.angle_alpha   90.00
_cell.angle_beta   90.00
_cell.angle_gamma   90.00
#
_symmetry.space_group_name_H-M   'P 1'
#
loop_
_entity.id
_entity.type
_entity.pdbx_description
1 polymer ?
#
loop_
_entity_poly.entity_id
_entity_poly.type
_entity_poly.pdbx_seq_one_letter_code
_entity_poly.pdbx_strand_id
1 'polypeptide(L)'
;MEKELNLLRNYFQRKPEVVLAFLFGSISKEREIEESDVDIAVYLKENGNQPDNIRSEITTLANREVDLINMKEAPATLVSNILKTSIPLTIKDRNLYWDIYLEKSLEAEDFCHFLEDFRSIYQKSKSLIPEEKARLLERVQFLENEFEDIEELKNLKFKEYHDDKVKRRNIERWTENILNATIDIAKIVLASERKKMPKTYEQALFNFILLTGADEKEVKEFSHFSTLRNILTHEYLDILYQRIQDFISKAPHFYTKIFAFLETYLEEG
;
A
#
# COMPACT_ATOMS: atom_id res chain seq x y z
N MET A 1 11.28 7.26 31.86
CA MET A 1 10.61 7.87 30.70
C MET A 1 11.11 9.26 30.27
N GLU A 2 10.95 10.35 31.03
CA GLU A 2 11.18 11.72 30.47
C GLU A 2 12.64 12.00 30.03
N LYS A 3 13.64 11.51 30.77
CA LYS A 3 15.06 11.61 30.37
C LYS A 3 15.36 10.83 29.09
N GLU A 4 14.77 9.65 28.94
CA GLU A 4 14.94 8.75 27.81
C GLU A 4 14.27 9.31 26.54
N LEU A 5 13.05 9.83 26.67
CA LEU A 5 12.35 10.57 25.62
C LEU A 5 13.17 11.77 25.12
N ASN A 6 13.82 12.51 26.01
CA ASN A 6 14.68 13.64 25.62
C ASN A 6 15.95 13.19 24.89
N LEU A 7 16.55 12.05 25.28
CA LEU A 7 17.69 11.47 24.55
C LEU A 7 17.28 11.06 23.12
N LEU A 8 16.15 10.37 22.98
CA LEU A 8 15.62 9.96 21.67
C LEU A 8 15.27 11.18 20.79
N ARG A 9 14.60 12.19 21.34
CA ARG A 9 14.30 13.45 20.62
C ARG A 9 15.57 14.12 20.11
N ASN A 10 16.59 14.23 20.95
CA ASN A 10 17.88 14.83 20.58
C ASN A 10 18.59 14.03 19.48
N TYR A 11 18.54 12.70 19.56
CA TYR A 11 19.10 11.82 18.53
C TYR A 11 18.41 12.03 17.17
N PHE A 12 17.07 11.93 17.12
CA PHE A 12 16.32 12.06 15.86
C PHE A 12 16.38 13.46 15.27
N GLN A 13 16.47 14.51 16.09
CA GLN A 13 16.69 15.86 15.59
C GLN A 13 18.02 16.00 14.82
N ARG A 14 19.09 15.34 15.29
CA ARG A 14 20.43 15.42 14.68
C ARG A 14 20.61 14.58 13.43
N LYS A 15 19.74 13.60 13.17
CA LYS A 15 19.82 12.68 12.02
C LYS A 15 19.12 13.23 10.78
N PRO A 16 19.80 13.87 9.82
CA PRO A 16 19.16 14.56 8.68
C PRO A 16 18.33 13.66 7.75
N GLU A 17 18.58 12.35 7.78
CA GLU A 17 17.88 11.31 7.03
C GLU A 17 16.47 11.01 7.58
N VAL A 18 16.24 11.22 8.88
CA VAL A 18 14.94 11.01 9.52
C VAL A 18 14.13 12.30 9.45
N VAL A 19 13.00 12.28 8.74
CA VAL A 19 12.10 13.44 8.60
C VAL A 19 11.07 13.47 9.71
N LEU A 20 10.46 12.31 9.99
CA LEU A 20 9.47 12.11 11.04
C LEU A 20 9.89 10.92 11.90
N ALA A 21 9.68 11.01 13.22
CA ALA A 21 9.86 9.89 14.13
C ALA A 21 8.83 9.94 15.26
N PHE A 22 8.28 8.79 15.61
CA PHE A 22 7.23 8.63 16.60
C PHE A 22 7.53 7.45 17.51
N LEU A 23 7.30 7.62 18.81
CA LEU A 23 7.27 6.54 19.78
C LEU A 23 5.83 6.06 19.92
N PHE A 24 5.56 4.81 19.58
CA PHE A 24 4.23 4.20 19.67
C PHE A 24 4.27 2.96 20.57
N GLY A 25 3.19 2.17 20.61
CA GLY A 25 3.17 0.91 21.38
C GLY A 25 2.72 1.06 22.84
N SER A 26 3.11 0.10 23.68
CA SER A 26 2.72 0.03 25.10
C SER A 26 3.23 1.24 25.89
N ILE A 27 4.42 1.75 25.52
CA ILE A 27 5.06 2.91 26.15
C ILE A 27 4.26 4.20 25.91
N SER A 28 3.60 4.33 24.75
CA SER A 28 2.80 5.54 24.45
C SER A 28 1.40 5.53 25.11
N LYS A 29 1.00 4.44 25.76
CA LYS A 29 -0.35 4.24 26.33
C LYS A 29 -0.40 4.17 27.87
N GLU A 30 0.63 4.66 28.57
CA GLU A 30 0.73 4.67 30.05
C GLU A 30 0.58 3.29 30.73
N ARG A 31 0.84 2.20 30.02
CA ARG A 31 0.83 0.82 30.55
C ARG A 31 2.24 0.27 30.54
N GLU A 32 3.09 0.75 31.46
CA GLU A 32 4.46 0.26 31.59
C GLU A 32 4.50 -1.10 32.33
N ILE A 33 5.18 -2.07 31.72
CA ILE A 33 5.91 -3.14 32.40
C ILE A 33 7.39 -2.92 32.02
N GLU A 34 8.32 -2.97 32.99
CA GLU A 34 9.75 -2.59 32.87
C GLU A 34 10.55 -3.26 31.74
N GLU A 35 10.02 -4.32 31.14
CA GLU A 35 10.62 -5.15 30.07
C GLU A 35 10.08 -4.85 28.66
N SER A 36 9.24 -3.82 28.48
CA SER A 36 8.63 -3.59 27.16
C SER A 36 9.62 -3.05 26.12
N ASP A 37 9.56 -3.63 24.92
CA ASP A 37 10.27 -3.15 23.74
C ASP A 37 9.89 -1.70 23.39
N VAL A 38 10.85 -0.97 22.83
CA VAL A 38 10.64 0.42 22.41
C VAL A 38 10.23 0.45 20.94
N ASP A 39 8.93 0.63 20.68
CA ASP A 39 8.37 0.69 19.33
C ASP A 39 8.53 2.09 18.70
N ILE A 40 9.37 2.23 17.68
CA ILE A 40 9.65 3.51 17.02
C ILE A 40 9.33 3.44 15.54
N ALA A 41 8.52 4.38 15.08
CA ALA A 41 8.18 4.53 13.67
C ALA A 41 8.97 5.69 13.09
N VAL A 42 9.56 5.49 11.90
CA VAL A 42 10.35 6.51 11.20
C VAL A 42 9.89 6.69 9.77
N TYR A 43 9.98 7.93 9.31
CA TYR A 43 9.88 8.28 7.90
C TYR A 43 11.24 8.81 7.43
N LEU A 44 11.87 8.07 6.51
CA LEU A 44 13.20 8.37 5.98
C LEU A 44 13.12 9.07 4.62
N LYS A 45 14.09 9.94 4.33
CA LYS A 45 14.31 10.47 2.97
C LYS A 45 14.69 9.35 2.00
N GLU A 46 14.42 9.53 0.71
CA GLU A 46 14.76 8.59 -0.39
C GLU A 46 16.22 8.08 -0.34
N ASN A 47 17.17 8.93 0.03
CA ASN A 47 18.60 8.60 0.17
C ASN A 47 19.03 8.32 1.62
N GLY A 48 18.10 8.00 2.51
CA GLY A 48 18.40 7.69 3.91
C GLY A 48 19.17 6.38 4.06
N ASN A 49 20.02 6.31 5.08
CA ASN A 49 20.73 5.07 5.44
C ASN A 49 19.76 3.88 5.64
N GLN A 50 20.28 2.66 5.49
CA GLN A 50 19.55 1.44 5.80
C GLN A 50 18.96 1.50 7.22
N PRO A 51 17.67 1.12 7.41
CA PRO A 51 16.99 1.15 8.71
C PRO A 51 17.78 0.45 9.83
N ASP A 52 18.58 -0.56 9.49
CA ASP A 52 19.36 -1.36 10.44
C ASP A 52 20.43 -0.58 11.20
N ASN A 53 21.05 0.43 10.55
CA ASN A 53 22.02 1.29 11.22
C ASN A 53 21.33 2.16 12.28
N ILE A 54 20.17 2.71 11.93
CA ILE A 54 19.37 3.54 12.84
C ILE A 54 18.91 2.69 14.02
N ARG A 55 18.45 1.46 13.77
CA ARG A 55 18.02 0.51 14.81
C ARG A 55 19.16 0.24 15.81
N SER A 56 20.34 -0.13 15.31
CA SER A 56 21.51 -0.46 16.15
C SER A 56 21.95 0.70 17.05
N GLU A 57 21.97 1.92 16.50
CA GLU A 57 22.29 3.13 17.25
C GLU A 57 21.28 3.43 18.35
N ILE A 58 19.97 3.25 18.09
CA ILE A 58 18.93 3.50 19.09
C ILE A 58 18.94 2.41 20.16
N THR A 59 19.11 1.13 19.80
CA THR A 59 19.23 0.04 20.77
C THR A 59 20.36 0.29 21.76
N THR A 60 21.50 0.80 21.26
CA THR A 60 22.64 1.19 22.12
C THR A 60 22.30 2.38 23.02
N LEU A 61 21.56 3.36 22.50
CA LEU A 61 21.22 4.60 23.20
C LEU A 61 20.10 4.42 24.25
N ALA A 62 19.10 3.58 23.95
CA ALA A 62 17.98 3.26 24.84
C ALA A 62 18.32 2.13 25.83
N ASN A 63 19.40 1.36 25.58
CA ASN A 63 19.76 0.16 26.36
C ASN A 63 18.58 -0.83 26.51
N ARG A 64 17.76 -0.91 25.45
CA ARG A 64 16.55 -1.73 25.33
C ARG A 64 16.41 -2.21 23.89
N GLU A 65 15.69 -3.31 23.70
CA GLU A 65 15.32 -3.75 22.36
C GLU A 65 14.39 -2.71 21.70
N VAL A 66 14.65 -2.44 20.42
CA VAL A 66 13.93 -1.42 19.64
C VAL A 66 13.35 -2.11 18.42
N ASP A 67 12.02 -2.03 18.27
CA ASP A 67 11.37 -2.37 17.01
C ASP A 67 11.24 -1.10 16.17
N LEU A 68 11.88 -1.11 15.00
CA LEU A 68 11.94 0.05 14.12
C LEU A 68 11.06 -0.22 12.90
N ILE A 69 10.00 0.58 12.76
CA ILE A 69 9.07 0.47 11.63
C ILE A 69 9.32 1.59 10.63
N ASN A 70 9.56 1.22 9.37
CA ASN A 70 9.54 2.16 8.25
C ASN A 70 8.09 2.47 7.87
N MET A 71 7.67 3.73 8.06
CA MET A 71 6.30 4.15 7.76
C MET A 71 5.94 4.06 6.26
N LYS A 72 6.93 4.03 5.36
CA LYS A 72 6.70 3.86 3.91
C LYS A 72 6.22 2.46 3.54
N GLU A 73 6.66 1.44 4.28
CA GLU A 73 6.39 0.01 4.00
C GLU A 73 5.33 -0.59 4.95
N ALA A 74 5.01 0.12 6.03
CA ALA A 74 4.07 -0.35 7.02
C ALA A 74 2.61 -0.25 6.53
N PRO A 75 1.71 -1.15 6.99
CA PRO A 75 0.29 -1.07 6.69
C PRO A 75 -0.32 0.29 7.04
N ALA A 76 -1.17 0.84 6.17
CA ALA A 76 -1.81 2.13 6.39
C ALA A 76 -2.60 2.17 7.71
N THR A 77 -3.24 1.07 8.10
CA THR A 77 -3.94 0.94 9.39
C THR A 77 -3.02 1.16 10.60
N LEU A 78 -1.79 0.65 10.54
CA LEU A 78 -0.78 0.85 11.57
C LEU A 78 -0.25 2.28 11.54
N VAL A 79 0.09 2.81 10.36
CA VAL A 79 0.59 4.19 10.22
C VAL A 79 -0.44 5.21 10.69
N SER A 80 -1.71 5.03 10.32
CA SER A 80 -2.85 5.85 10.79
C SER A 80 -2.97 5.81 12.32
N ASN A 81 -2.80 4.63 12.93
CA ASN A 81 -2.84 4.50 14.38
C ASN A 81 -1.68 5.22 15.07
N ILE A 82 -0.46 5.06 14.55
CA ILE A 82 0.75 5.75 15.03
C ILE A 82 0.50 7.26 14.98
N LEU A 83 0.12 7.79 13.82
CA LEU A 83 -0.08 9.23 13.63
C LEU A 83 -1.16 9.83 14.54
N LYS A 84 -2.16 9.04 14.95
CA LYS A 84 -3.25 9.45 15.85
C LYS A 84 -2.92 9.36 17.33
N THR A 85 -2.10 8.39 17.75
CA THR A 85 -1.99 7.99 19.16
C THR A 85 -0.58 8.01 19.75
N SER A 86 0.44 8.19 18.91
CA SER A 86 1.86 8.14 19.32
C SER A 86 2.38 9.46 19.88
N ILE A 87 3.56 9.39 20.52
CA ILE A 87 4.31 10.56 20.98
C ILE A 87 5.31 10.97 19.90
N PRO A 88 5.26 12.20 19.35
CA PRO A 88 6.23 12.65 18.37
C PRO A 88 7.62 12.82 19.00
N LEU A 89 8.62 12.21 18.37
CA LEU A 89 10.04 12.37 18.70
C LEU A 89 10.69 13.44 17.81
N THR A 90 10.35 13.45 16.51
CA THR A 90 10.76 14.53 15.61
C THR A 90 9.74 14.74 14.50
N ILE A 91 9.47 16.00 14.14
CA ILE A 91 8.68 16.39 12.97
C ILE A 91 9.42 17.54 12.31
N LYS A 92 10.23 17.25 11.29
CA LYS A 92 11.04 18.26 10.58
C LYS A 92 10.29 18.93 9.44
N ASP A 93 9.35 18.21 8.85
CA ASP A 93 8.49 18.70 7.78
C ASP A 93 7.03 18.53 8.19
N ARG A 94 6.36 19.65 8.47
CA ARG A 94 4.95 19.66 8.89
C ARG A 94 3.99 19.44 7.73
N ASN A 95 4.35 19.84 6.51
CA ASN A 95 3.48 19.65 5.36
C ASN A 95 3.45 18.16 5.02
N LEU A 96 4.62 17.54 4.92
CA LEU A 96 4.74 16.10 4.72
C LEU A 96 4.01 15.30 5.81
N TYR A 97 4.11 15.72 7.07
CA TYR A 97 3.37 15.08 8.16
C TYR A 97 1.85 15.07 7.90
N TRP A 98 1.27 16.20 7.49
CA TRP A 98 -0.15 16.30 7.20
C TRP A 98 -0.55 15.54 5.94
N ASP A 99 0.28 15.56 4.91
CA ASP A 99 0.05 14.80 3.68
C ASP A 99 -0.05 13.29 4.00
N ILE A 100 0.94 12.75 4.73
CA ILE A 100 0.95 11.35 5.15
C ILE A 100 -0.24 11.06 6.09
N TYR A 101 -0.55 11.97 7.01
CA TYR A 101 -1.67 11.80 7.93
C TYR A 101 -2.99 11.63 7.19
N LEU A 102 -3.26 12.50 6.21
CA LEU A 102 -4.48 12.46 5.42
C LEU A 102 -4.52 11.22 4.53
N GLU A 103 -3.45 10.97 3.77
CA GLU A 103 -3.33 9.81 2.89
C GLU A 103 -3.55 8.50 3.66
N LYS A 104 -2.78 8.26 4.72
CA LYS A 104 -2.81 6.99 5.46
C LYS A 104 -4.07 6.84 6.31
N SER A 105 -4.70 7.94 6.71
CA SER A 105 -5.99 7.87 7.38
C SER A 105 -7.10 7.41 6.44
N LEU A 106 -7.16 7.95 5.23
CA LEU A 106 -8.13 7.56 4.21
C LEU A 106 -7.89 6.11 3.74
N GLU A 107 -6.63 5.76 3.43
CA GLU A 107 -6.27 4.40 3.02
C GLU A 107 -6.60 3.37 4.13
N ALA A 108 -6.36 3.71 5.39
CA ALA A 108 -6.70 2.83 6.51
C ALA A 108 -8.21 2.59 6.65
N GLU A 109 -9.04 3.60 6.40
CA GLU A 109 -10.50 3.49 6.45
C GLU A 109 -11.00 2.59 5.32
N ASP A 110 -10.58 2.85 4.08
CA ASP A 110 -10.86 2.01 2.92
C ASP A 110 -10.42 0.55 3.14
N PHE A 111 -9.23 0.35 3.71
CA PHE A 111 -8.70 -0.99 3.94
C PHE A 111 -9.44 -1.72 5.06
N CYS A 112 -9.97 -1.03 6.07
CA CYS A 112 -10.84 -1.65 7.07
C CYS A 112 -12.09 -2.24 6.41
N HIS A 113 -12.74 -1.52 5.49
CA HIS A 113 -13.88 -2.05 4.73
C HIS A 113 -13.48 -3.25 3.86
N PHE A 114 -12.31 -3.19 3.21
CA PHE A 114 -11.76 -4.34 2.49
C PHE A 114 -11.64 -5.58 3.39
N LEU A 115 -11.14 -5.43 4.62
CA LEU A 115 -10.96 -6.55 5.56
C LEU A 115 -12.29 -7.12 6.06
N GLU A 116 -13.29 -6.27 6.28
CA GLU A 116 -14.65 -6.69 6.65
C GLU A 116 -15.30 -7.53 5.55
N ASP A 117 -15.23 -7.05 4.31
CA ASP A 117 -15.69 -7.78 3.12
C ASP A 117 -14.94 -9.10 2.95
N PHE A 118 -13.60 -9.07 3.02
CA PHE A 118 -12.77 -10.26 2.92
C PHE A 118 -13.18 -11.29 3.97
N ARG A 119 -13.37 -10.87 5.23
CA ARG A 119 -13.79 -11.75 6.32
C ARG A 119 -15.18 -12.32 6.07
N SER A 120 -16.11 -11.51 5.60
CA SER A 120 -17.48 -11.91 5.28
C SER A 120 -17.50 -13.02 4.22
N ILE A 121 -16.76 -12.83 3.12
CA ILE A 121 -16.58 -13.84 2.07
C ILE A 121 -15.93 -15.08 2.68
N TYR A 122 -14.76 -14.91 3.30
CA TYR A 122 -14.00 -16.00 3.93
C TYR A 122 -14.88 -16.83 4.88
N GLN A 123 -15.74 -16.22 5.69
CA GLN A 123 -16.60 -16.98 6.61
C GLN A 123 -17.69 -17.79 5.89
N LYS A 124 -18.29 -17.23 4.82
CA LYS A 124 -19.41 -17.82 4.09
C LYS A 124 -18.98 -18.94 3.14
N SER A 125 -17.81 -18.85 2.51
CA SER A 125 -17.44 -19.71 1.38
C SER A 125 -16.52 -20.87 1.78
N LYS A 126 -16.92 -22.14 1.60
CA LYS A 126 -15.93 -23.21 1.35
C LYS A 126 -15.42 -23.18 -0.11
N SER A 127 -16.23 -22.59 -0.99
CA SER A 127 -16.02 -22.35 -2.43
C SER A 127 -16.78 -21.07 -2.85
N LEU A 128 -16.52 -20.57 -4.06
CA LEU A 128 -17.17 -19.39 -4.62
C LEU A 128 -18.70 -19.54 -4.64
N ILE A 129 -19.43 -18.68 -3.91
CA ILE A 129 -20.90 -18.70 -3.88
C ILE A 129 -21.48 -17.91 -5.06
N PRO A 130 -22.72 -18.16 -5.51
CA PRO A 130 -23.29 -17.53 -6.70
C PRO A 130 -23.26 -16.00 -6.68
N GLU A 131 -23.51 -15.37 -5.53
CA GLU A 131 -23.49 -13.91 -5.38
C GLU A 131 -22.08 -13.34 -5.58
N GLU A 132 -21.04 -14.01 -5.06
CA GLU A 132 -19.66 -13.59 -5.27
C GLU A 132 -19.17 -13.91 -6.68
N LYS A 133 -19.68 -15.00 -7.30
CA LYS A 133 -19.44 -15.30 -8.71
C LYS A 133 -20.01 -14.20 -9.62
N ALA A 134 -21.23 -13.74 -9.36
CA ALA A 134 -21.83 -12.63 -10.11
C ALA A 134 -21.01 -11.34 -9.98
N ARG A 135 -20.60 -11.00 -8.75
CA ARG A 135 -19.72 -9.85 -8.48
C ARG A 135 -18.37 -9.95 -9.18
N LEU A 136 -17.80 -11.16 -9.25
CA LEU A 136 -16.55 -11.43 -9.95
C LEU A 136 -16.72 -11.25 -11.47
N LEU A 137 -17.79 -11.81 -12.05
CA LEU A 137 -18.12 -11.67 -13.46
C LEU A 137 -18.29 -10.20 -13.88
N GLU A 138 -19.01 -9.40 -13.10
CA GLU A 138 -19.18 -7.96 -13.37
C GLU A 138 -17.83 -7.22 -13.45
N ARG A 139 -16.89 -7.58 -12.56
CA ARG A 139 -15.55 -6.96 -12.51
C ARG A 139 -14.65 -7.44 -13.63
N VAL A 140 -14.73 -8.72 -14.00
CA VAL A 140 -14.00 -9.26 -15.15
C VAL A 140 -14.48 -8.58 -16.43
N GLN A 141 -15.79 -8.51 -16.66
CA GLN A 141 -16.35 -7.82 -17.82
C GLN A 141 -15.97 -6.34 -17.85
N PHE A 142 -15.97 -5.66 -16.70
CA PHE A 142 -15.50 -4.28 -16.61
C PHE A 142 -14.03 -4.16 -17.06
N LEU A 143 -13.15 -5.02 -16.55
CA LEU A 143 -11.74 -5.03 -16.97
C LEU A 143 -11.59 -5.31 -18.46
N GLU A 144 -12.28 -6.31 -19.01
CA GLU A 144 -12.23 -6.64 -20.44
C GLU A 144 -12.56 -5.43 -21.31
N ASN A 145 -13.65 -4.71 -20.99
CA ASN A 145 -14.06 -3.51 -21.71
C ASN A 145 -13.01 -2.39 -21.62
N GLU A 146 -12.48 -2.11 -20.43
CA GLU A 146 -11.48 -1.04 -20.25
C GLU A 146 -10.15 -1.35 -20.97
N PHE A 147 -9.82 -2.64 -21.17
CA PHE A 147 -8.64 -3.05 -21.91
C PHE A 147 -8.78 -2.91 -23.44
N GLU A 148 -9.99 -2.66 -23.97
CA GLU A 148 -10.17 -2.31 -25.39
C GLU A 148 -9.50 -0.96 -25.73
N ASP A 149 -9.46 -0.03 -24.77
CA ASP A 149 -8.95 1.34 -24.94
C ASP A 149 -7.43 1.47 -24.66
N ILE A 150 -6.76 0.40 -24.23
CA ILE A 150 -5.38 0.48 -23.72
C ILE A 150 -4.35 0.95 -24.75
N GLU A 151 -4.53 0.61 -26.02
CA GLU A 151 -3.62 0.99 -27.10
C GLU A 151 -3.66 2.51 -27.38
N GLU A 152 -4.80 3.16 -27.18
CA GLU A 152 -4.88 4.62 -27.28
C GLU A 152 -4.11 5.29 -26.14
N LEU A 153 -4.26 4.78 -24.92
CA LEU A 153 -3.61 5.31 -23.73
C LEU A 153 -2.09 5.12 -23.73
N LYS A 154 -1.60 4.01 -24.30
CA LYS A 154 -0.17 3.69 -24.42
C LYS A 154 0.60 4.67 -25.29
N ASN A 155 -0.06 5.31 -26.25
CA ASN A 155 0.57 6.24 -27.18
C ASN A 155 0.62 7.69 -26.68
N LEU A 156 0.04 7.96 -25.51
CA LEU A 156 -0.08 9.30 -24.94
C LEU A 156 1.28 9.83 -24.47
N LYS A 157 1.74 10.93 -25.10
CA LYS A 157 3.04 11.54 -24.78
C LYS A 157 2.96 12.43 -23.54
N PHE A 158 4.09 12.61 -22.85
CA PHE A 158 4.18 13.47 -21.66
C PHE A 158 3.64 14.89 -21.90
N LYS A 159 3.90 15.47 -23.08
CA LYS A 159 3.38 16.80 -23.44
C LYS A 159 1.86 16.83 -23.43
N GLU A 160 1.20 15.80 -23.96
CA GLU A 160 -0.26 15.70 -23.97
C GLU A 160 -0.79 15.47 -22.55
N TYR A 161 -0.13 14.64 -21.75
CA TYR A 161 -0.48 14.46 -20.33
C TYR A 161 -0.39 15.77 -19.53
N HIS A 162 0.65 16.57 -19.78
CA HIS A 162 0.88 17.81 -19.08
C HIS A 162 -0.13 18.90 -19.50
N ASP A 163 -0.32 19.07 -20.81
CA ASP A 163 -1.04 20.20 -21.38
C ASP A 163 -2.57 19.93 -21.51
N ASP A 164 -2.98 18.68 -21.71
CA ASP A 164 -4.39 18.29 -21.87
C ASP A 164 -4.96 17.67 -20.59
N LYS A 165 -5.74 18.48 -19.85
CA LYS A 165 -6.39 18.07 -18.60
C LYS A 165 -7.41 16.95 -18.78
N VAL A 166 -8.03 16.82 -19.95
CA VAL A 166 -9.03 15.77 -20.21
C VAL A 166 -8.32 14.44 -20.39
N LYS A 167 -7.33 14.40 -21.27
CA LYS A 167 -6.50 13.21 -21.47
C LYS A 167 -5.82 12.75 -20.18
N ARG A 168 -5.31 13.69 -19.39
CA ARG A 168 -4.73 13.41 -18.07
C ARG A 168 -5.73 12.75 -17.12
N ARG A 169 -6.92 13.35 -16.95
CA ARG A 169 -7.95 12.79 -16.05
C ARG A 169 -8.39 11.41 -16.49
N ASN A 170 -8.48 11.18 -17.80
CA ASN A 170 -8.89 9.89 -18.34
C ASN A 170 -7.84 8.81 -18.04
N ILE A 171 -6.55 9.05 -18.30
CA ILE A 171 -5.51 8.05 -18.06
C ILE A 171 -5.29 7.77 -16.57
N GLU A 172 -5.38 8.81 -15.73
CA GLU A 172 -5.34 8.66 -14.26
C GLU A 172 -6.53 7.84 -13.77
N ARG A 173 -7.74 8.16 -14.22
CA ARG A 173 -8.96 7.46 -13.81
C ARG A 173 -9.00 6.03 -14.30
N TRP A 174 -8.57 5.77 -15.54
CA TRP A 174 -8.43 4.43 -16.09
C TRP A 174 -7.48 3.61 -15.22
N THR A 175 -6.30 4.14 -14.90
CA THR A 175 -5.30 3.45 -14.06
C THR A 175 -5.88 3.11 -12.68
N GLU A 176 -6.50 4.09 -12.02
CA GLU A 176 -7.16 3.90 -10.72
C GLU A 176 -8.27 2.83 -10.79
N ASN A 177 -9.14 2.90 -11.80
CA ASN A 177 -10.26 1.98 -11.96
C ASN A 177 -9.79 0.53 -12.18
N ILE A 178 -8.82 0.34 -13.06
CA ILE A 178 -8.24 -0.98 -13.37
C ILE A 178 -7.63 -1.62 -12.12
N LEU A 179 -6.86 -0.85 -11.34
CA LEU A 179 -6.24 -1.33 -10.10
C LEU A 179 -7.29 -1.61 -9.02
N ASN A 180 -8.30 -0.74 -8.86
CA ASN A 180 -9.39 -0.96 -7.92
C ASN A 180 -10.17 -2.24 -8.24
N ALA A 181 -10.55 -2.44 -9.51
CA ALA A 181 -11.24 -3.64 -9.95
C ALA A 181 -10.38 -4.90 -9.70
N THR A 182 -9.09 -4.83 -9.96
CA THR A 182 -8.17 -5.96 -9.72
C THR A 182 -7.98 -6.27 -8.24
N ILE A 183 -7.91 -5.26 -7.38
CA ILE A 183 -7.87 -5.43 -5.91
C ILE A 183 -9.16 -6.09 -5.41
N ASP A 184 -10.30 -5.68 -5.96
CA ASP A 184 -11.60 -6.26 -5.62
C ASP A 184 -11.73 -7.72 -6.08
N ILE A 185 -11.23 -8.06 -7.27
CA ILE A 185 -11.11 -9.44 -7.74
C ILE A 185 -10.21 -10.24 -6.80
N ALA A 186 -9.03 -9.70 -6.47
CA ALA A 186 -8.10 -10.32 -5.53
C ALA A 186 -8.78 -10.59 -4.17
N LYS A 187 -9.59 -9.65 -3.67
CA LYS A 187 -10.39 -9.82 -2.43
C LYS A 187 -11.27 -11.05 -2.51
N ILE A 188 -12.08 -11.18 -3.56
CA ILE A 188 -13.06 -12.26 -3.74
C ILE A 188 -12.34 -13.60 -3.88
N VAL A 189 -11.35 -13.68 -4.78
CA VAL A 189 -10.61 -14.92 -5.07
C VAL A 189 -9.86 -15.39 -3.83
N LEU A 190 -9.05 -14.52 -3.20
CA LEU A 190 -8.24 -14.91 -2.04
C LEU A 190 -9.09 -15.33 -0.85
N ALA A 191 -10.21 -14.65 -0.60
CA ALA A 191 -11.11 -14.99 0.50
C ALA A 191 -11.82 -16.33 0.23
N SER A 192 -12.25 -16.56 -1.01
CA SER A 192 -12.90 -17.79 -1.44
C SER A 192 -11.96 -18.99 -1.39
N GLU A 193 -10.70 -18.80 -1.79
CA GLU A 193 -9.59 -19.77 -1.72
C GLU A 193 -9.01 -19.96 -0.31
N ARG A 194 -9.64 -19.40 0.72
CA ARG A 194 -9.22 -19.50 2.14
C ARG A 194 -7.76 -19.08 2.36
N LYS A 195 -7.27 -18.13 1.57
CA LYS A 195 -5.91 -17.59 1.74
C LYS A 195 -5.85 -16.72 2.99
N LYS A 196 -4.63 -16.54 3.50
CA LYS A 196 -4.38 -15.65 4.64
C LYS A 196 -4.79 -14.22 4.26
N MET A 197 -5.54 -13.58 5.14
CA MET A 197 -5.94 -12.19 4.99
C MET A 197 -4.72 -11.28 4.81
N PRO A 198 -4.69 -10.44 3.75
CA PRO A 198 -3.59 -9.53 3.50
C PRO A 198 -3.58 -8.36 4.49
N LYS A 199 -2.42 -7.74 4.69
CA LYS A 199 -2.22 -6.57 5.54
C LYS A 199 -2.20 -5.25 4.75
N THR A 200 -1.98 -5.31 3.43
CA THR A 200 -1.96 -4.15 2.53
C THR A 200 -2.58 -4.53 1.18
N TYR A 201 -2.95 -3.53 0.38
CA TYR A 201 -3.39 -3.75 -1.00
C TYR A 201 -2.27 -4.36 -1.86
N GLU A 202 -1.02 -3.93 -1.66
CA GLU A 202 0.16 -4.53 -2.29
C GLU A 202 0.23 -6.04 -1.98
N GLN A 203 0.07 -6.43 -0.72
CA GLN A 203 0.09 -7.84 -0.33
C GLN A 203 -1.12 -8.61 -0.90
N ALA A 204 -2.28 -7.97 -1.03
CA ALA A 204 -3.44 -8.58 -1.67
C ALA A 204 -3.15 -8.88 -3.15
N LEU A 205 -2.60 -7.92 -3.90
CA LEU A 205 -2.19 -8.13 -5.29
C LEU A 205 -1.07 -9.16 -5.40
N PHE A 206 -0.06 -9.10 -4.54
CA PHE A 206 1.02 -10.08 -4.51
C PHE A 206 0.48 -11.51 -4.39
N ASN A 207 -0.36 -11.75 -3.39
CA ASN A 207 -0.92 -13.07 -3.14
C ASN A 207 -1.83 -13.54 -4.29
N PHE A 208 -2.55 -12.62 -4.92
CA PHE A 208 -3.44 -12.93 -6.05
C PHE A 208 -2.66 -13.27 -7.32
N ILE A 209 -1.69 -12.45 -7.72
CA ILE A 209 -0.87 -12.68 -8.92
C ILE A 209 -0.03 -13.95 -8.79
N LEU A 210 0.37 -14.31 -7.57
CA LEU A 210 1.01 -15.61 -7.33
C LEU A 210 0.11 -16.80 -7.73
N LEU A 211 -1.22 -16.68 -7.61
CA LEU A 211 -2.16 -17.73 -8.03
C LEU A 211 -2.30 -17.84 -9.55
N THR A 212 -1.98 -16.78 -10.30
CA THR A 212 -2.06 -16.81 -11.78
C THR A 212 -0.86 -17.53 -12.42
N GLY A 213 0.08 -18.05 -11.62
CA GLY A 213 1.28 -18.72 -12.10
C GLY A 213 2.39 -17.77 -12.60
N ALA A 214 2.32 -16.49 -12.24
CA ALA A 214 3.40 -15.54 -12.51
C ALA A 214 4.65 -15.84 -11.66
N ASP A 215 5.83 -15.45 -12.15
CA ASP A 215 7.07 -15.64 -11.40
C ASP A 215 7.22 -14.61 -10.25
N GLU A 216 8.11 -14.86 -9.29
CA GLU A 216 8.25 -14.00 -8.12
C GLU A 216 8.65 -12.54 -8.47
N LYS A 217 9.40 -12.34 -9.56
CA LYS A 217 9.81 -11.01 -10.00
C LYS A 217 8.62 -10.25 -10.58
N GLU A 218 7.84 -10.90 -11.44
CA GLU A 218 6.59 -10.40 -12.01
C GLU A 218 5.58 -10.04 -10.91
N VAL A 219 5.42 -10.92 -9.91
CA VAL A 219 4.48 -10.71 -8.80
C VAL A 219 4.86 -9.46 -8.00
N LYS A 220 6.14 -9.28 -7.66
CA LYS A 220 6.64 -8.10 -6.93
C LYS A 220 6.48 -6.82 -7.74
N GLU A 221 6.77 -6.89 -9.03
CA GLU A 221 6.62 -5.75 -9.93
C GLU A 221 5.16 -5.31 -10.04
N PHE A 222 4.23 -6.26 -10.25
CA PHE A 222 2.81 -5.92 -10.35
C PHE A 222 2.23 -5.41 -9.04
N SER A 223 2.58 -6.03 -7.91
CA SER A 223 2.02 -5.66 -6.61
C SER A 223 2.33 -4.20 -6.25
N HIS A 224 3.51 -3.71 -6.66
CA HIS A 224 3.90 -2.32 -6.41
C HIS A 224 2.96 -1.30 -7.06
N PHE A 225 2.27 -1.65 -8.14
CA PHE A 225 1.29 -0.76 -8.76
C PHE A 225 0.06 -0.49 -7.90
N SER A 226 -0.17 -1.20 -6.78
CA SER A 226 -1.25 -0.85 -5.84
C SER A 226 -1.15 0.60 -5.34
N THR A 227 0.05 1.16 -5.33
CA THR A 227 0.33 2.54 -4.96
C THR A 227 -0.29 3.56 -5.91
N LEU A 228 -0.56 3.18 -7.17
CA LEU A 228 -1.29 3.98 -8.17
C LEU A 228 -2.82 3.91 -7.99
N ARG A 229 -3.33 3.27 -6.94
CA ARG A 229 -4.76 3.38 -6.59
C ARG A 229 -5.12 4.79 -6.11
N ASN A 230 -4.21 5.45 -5.41
CA ASN A 230 -4.44 6.76 -4.80
C ASN A 230 -3.58 7.83 -5.50
N ILE A 231 -3.78 8.01 -6.80
CA ILE A 231 -3.00 8.91 -7.69
C ILE A 231 -3.01 10.39 -7.23
N LEU A 232 -3.95 10.78 -6.38
CA LEU A 232 -4.19 12.18 -6.00
C LEU A 232 -3.24 12.72 -4.91
N THR A 233 -2.30 11.93 -4.39
CA THR A 233 -1.33 12.42 -3.41
C THR A 233 -0.14 13.09 -4.10
N HIS A 234 -0.03 14.42 -3.92
CA HIS A 234 1.09 15.36 -4.17
C HIS A 234 2.37 14.89 -4.92
N GLU A 235 2.25 14.06 -5.93
CA GLU A 235 3.34 13.69 -6.82
C GLU A 235 3.47 14.74 -7.92
N TYR A 236 4.70 15.10 -8.25
CA TYR A 236 4.96 15.90 -9.43
C TYR A 236 4.43 15.16 -10.66
N LEU A 237 3.77 15.89 -11.57
CA LEU A 237 3.08 15.31 -12.73
C LEU A 237 3.99 14.42 -13.61
N ASP A 238 5.29 14.70 -13.64
CA ASP A 238 6.29 13.90 -14.35
C ASP A 238 6.52 12.53 -13.70
N ILE A 239 6.66 12.47 -12.38
CA ILE A 239 6.80 11.21 -11.62
C ILE A 239 5.55 10.35 -11.80
N LEU A 240 4.38 10.97 -11.62
CA LEU A 240 3.12 10.27 -11.77
C LEU A 240 2.91 9.73 -13.20
N TYR A 241 3.21 10.55 -14.22
CA TYR A 241 3.15 10.12 -15.61
C TYR A 241 4.06 8.92 -15.88
N GLN A 242 5.30 8.93 -15.39
CA GLN A 242 6.24 7.84 -15.58
C GLN A 242 5.72 6.53 -14.97
N ARG A 243 5.16 6.58 -13.77
CA ARG A 243 4.59 5.40 -13.10
C ARG A 243 3.35 4.87 -13.82
N ILE A 244 2.46 5.76 -14.26
CA ILE A 244 1.27 5.40 -15.06
C ILE A 244 1.71 4.75 -16.39
N GLN A 245 2.68 5.32 -17.09
CA GLN A 245 3.19 4.76 -18.33
C GLN A 245 3.88 3.42 -18.12
N ASP A 246 4.65 3.27 -17.04
CA ASP A 246 5.26 1.98 -16.68
C ASP A 246 4.17 0.92 -16.47
N PHE A 247 3.11 1.25 -15.73
CA PHE A 247 1.94 0.38 -15.56
C PHE A 247 1.29 0.02 -16.88
N ILE A 248 0.88 1.01 -17.69
CA ILE A 248 0.17 0.79 -18.96
C ILE A 248 1.02 -0.05 -19.93
N SER A 249 2.33 0.18 -19.96
CA SER A 249 3.22 -0.56 -20.85
C SER A 249 3.30 -2.05 -20.51
N LYS A 250 3.18 -2.40 -19.22
CA LYS A 250 3.29 -3.78 -18.73
C LYS A 250 1.94 -4.44 -18.48
N ALA A 251 0.86 -3.67 -18.33
CA ALA A 251 -0.48 -4.16 -18.06
C ALA A 251 -0.93 -5.26 -19.04
N PRO A 252 -0.75 -5.16 -20.37
CA PRO A 252 -1.15 -6.24 -21.29
C PRO A 252 -0.54 -7.61 -20.93
N HIS A 253 0.74 -7.62 -20.53
CA HIS A 253 1.45 -8.85 -20.16
C HIS A 253 0.87 -9.49 -18.90
N PHE A 254 0.63 -8.69 -17.86
CA PHE A 254 0.05 -9.19 -16.60
C PHE A 254 -1.41 -9.60 -16.77
N TYR A 255 -2.21 -8.78 -17.44
CA TYR A 255 -3.65 -9.02 -17.55
C TYR A 255 -3.97 -10.18 -18.49
N THR A 256 -3.11 -10.52 -19.44
CA THR A 256 -3.23 -11.79 -20.20
C THR A 256 -3.23 -13.00 -19.26
N LYS A 257 -2.33 -13.02 -18.26
CA LYS A 257 -2.27 -14.10 -17.25
C LYS A 257 -3.46 -14.07 -16.30
N ILE A 258 -3.87 -12.87 -15.88
CA ILE A 258 -5.02 -12.67 -14.99
C ILE A 258 -6.30 -13.17 -15.67
N PHE A 259 -6.58 -12.78 -16.91
CA PHE A 259 -7.78 -13.21 -17.62
C PHE A 259 -7.81 -14.72 -17.84
N ALA A 260 -6.70 -15.32 -18.27
CA ALA A 260 -6.61 -16.78 -18.43
C ALA A 260 -6.87 -17.54 -17.10
N PHE A 261 -6.34 -17.02 -15.99
CA PHE A 261 -6.62 -17.56 -14.66
C PHE A 261 -8.10 -17.42 -14.28
N LEU A 262 -8.69 -16.23 -14.49
CA LEU A 262 -10.07 -15.95 -14.10
C LEU A 262 -11.10 -16.71 -14.93
N GLU A 263 -10.85 -16.91 -16.22
CA GLU A 263 -11.66 -17.75 -17.10
C GLU A 263 -11.73 -19.18 -16.55
N THR A 264 -10.57 -19.79 -16.28
CA THR A 264 -10.48 -21.12 -15.67
C THR A 264 -11.17 -21.16 -14.30
N TYR A 265 -10.92 -20.16 -13.46
CA TYR A 265 -11.48 -20.08 -12.11
C TYR A 265 -13.01 -20.00 -12.11
N LEU A 266 -13.59 -19.27 -13.07
CA LEU A 266 -15.04 -19.11 -13.21
C LEU A 266 -15.72 -20.33 -13.84
N GLU A 267 -14.99 -21.15 -14.61
CA GLU A 267 -15.48 -22.43 -15.14
C GLU A 267 -15.49 -23.53 -14.07
N GLU A 268 -14.46 -23.57 -13.22
CA GLU A 268 -14.28 -24.60 -12.19
C GLU A 268 -15.04 -24.32 -10.88
N GLY A 269 -15.27 -23.04 -10.55
CA GLY A 269 -15.92 -22.57 -9.32
C GLY A 269 -17.43 -22.35 -9.43
#